data_AF-A0A7C5R9A3-F1
#
_entry.id   AF-A0A7C5R9A3-F1
#
_cell.length_a   1.000
_cell.length_b   1.000
_cell.length_c   1.000
_cell.angle_alpha   90.00
_cell.angle_beta   90.00
_cell.angle_gamma   90.00
#
_symmetry.space_group_name_H-M   'P 1'
#
loop_
_entity.id
_entity.type
_entity.pdbx_description
1 polymer ?
#
loop_
_entity_poly.entity_id
_entity_poly.type
_entity_poly.pdbx_seq_one_letter_code
_entity_poly.pdbx_strand_id
1 'polypeptide(L)'
;MWRLAGILGLDPGPFTLKELVMMAEGRQRDQWLHTSAVLALVANTHRDPRRRSAFRPQDFDPFVERTPPPKADVRILKRVFVKE
;
A
#
# COMPACT_ATOMS: atom_id res chain seq x y z
N MET A 1 18.07 -9.35 15.00
CA MET A 1 17.61 -8.92 16.34
C MET A 1 17.78 -7.41 16.52
N TRP A 2 19.00 -6.88 16.69
CA TRP A 2 19.27 -5.44 16.95
C TRP A 2 18.67 -4.45 15.96
N ARG A 3 18.63 -4.78 14.66
CA ARG A 3 17.99 -3.92 13.64
C ARG A 3 16.51 -3.63 13.97
N LEU A 4 15.76 -4.66 14.34
CA LEU A 4 14.33 -4.54 14.64
C LEU A 4 14.10 -3.75 15.92
N ALA A 5 14.91 -4.04 16.95
CA ALA A 5 14.94 -3.28 18.19
C ALA A 5 15.28 -1.80 17.96
N GLY A 6 16.21 -1.49 17.05
CA GLY A 6 16.52 -0.11 16.66
C GLY A 6 15.36 0.61 15.96
N ILE A 7 14.61 -0.08 15.09
CA ILE A 7 13.39 0.48 14.46
C ILE A 7 12.30 0.74 15.51
N LEU A 8 12.19 -0.14 16.51
CA LEU A 8 11.20 -0.06 17.57
C LEU A 8 11.60 0.89 18.71
N GLY A 9 12.90 1.17 18.89
CA GLY A 9 13.42 1.94 20.01
C GLY A 9 13.38 1.19 21.36
N LEU A 10 13.56 -0.14 21.35
CA LEU A 10 13.42 -1.00 22.52
C LEU A 10 14.73 -1.76 22.81
N ASP A 11 14.95 -2.15 24.07
CA ASP A 11 15.96 -3.16 24.41
C ASP A 11 15.52 -4.54 23.85
N PRO A 12 16.32 -5.22 23.02
CA PRO A 12 15.97 -6.54 22.50
C PRO A 12 16.11 -7.67 23.53
N GLY A 13 16.83 -7.49 24.64
CA GLY A 13 17.10 -8.54 25.64
C GLY A 13 15.89 -9.36 26.09
N PRO A 14 14.74 -8.74 26.42
CA PRO A 14 13.55 -9.46 26.87
C PRO A 14 12.70 -10.07 25.75
N PHE A 15 13.04 -9.86 24.47
CA PHE A 15 12.18 -10.28 23.34
C PHE A 15 12.85 -11.30 22.44
N THR A 16 12.03 -12.24 21.95
CA THR A 16 12.41 -13.15 20.88
C THR A 16 12.47 -12.42 19.53
N LEU A 17 13.19 -13.02 18.57
CA LEU A 17 13.24 -12.49 17.21
C LEU A 17 11.84 -12.39 16.58
N LYS A 18 10.98 -13.40 16.81
CA LYS A 18 9.62 -13.44 16.26
C LYS A 18 8.78 -12.27 16.77
N GLU A 19 8.84 -11.99 18.07
CA GLU A 19 8.13 -10.86 18.67
C GLU A 19 8.60 -9.53 18.08
N LEU A 20 9.91 -9.33 17.97
CA LEU A 20 10.48 -8.12 17.36
C LEU A 20 10.08 -7.95 15.89
N VAL A 21 9.97 -9.03 15.12
CA VAL A 21 9.48 -8.98 13.73
C VAL A 21 8.03 -8.51 13.70
N MET A 22 7.15 -9.14 14.48
CA MET A 22 5.72 -8.79 14.50
C MET A 22 5.50 -7.33 14.92
N MET A 23 6.22 -6.86 15.94
CA MET A 23 6.14 -5.47 16.38
C MET A 23 6.64 -4.50 15.29
N ALA A 24 7.76 -4.82 14.65
CA ALA A 24 8.35 -3.96 13.61
C ALA A 24 7.44 -3.87 12.38
N GLU A 25 6.86 -4.99 11.93
CA GLU A 25 5.89 -4.99 10.82
C GLU A 25 4.65 -4.18 11.16
N GLY A 26 4.10 -4.33 12.37
CA GLY A 26 2.97 -3.53 12.83
C GLY A 26 3.28 -2.03 12.82
N ARG A 27 4.42 -1.62 13.38
CA ARG A 27 4.86 -0.22 13.40
C ARG A 27 5.06 0.34 11.99
N GLN A 28 5.67 -0.42 11.09
CA GLN A 28 5.87 0.04 9.71
C GLN A 28 4.55 0.21 8.96
N ARG A 29 3.61 -0.74 9.12
CA ARG A 29 2.27 -0.63 8.52
C ARG A 29 1.53 0.61 9.03
N ASP A 30 1.53 0.86 10.33
CA ASP A 30 0.89 2.05 10.91
C ASP A 30 1.50 3.36 10.38
N GLN A 31 2.83 3.45 10.34
CA GLN A 31 3.53 4.61 9.77
C GLN A 31 3.20 4.83 8.30
N TRP A 32 3.10 3.76 7.50
CA TRP A 32 2.77 3.85 6.08
C TRP A 32 1.28 4.13 5.83
N LEU A 33 0.37 3.72 6.70
CA LEU A 33 -1.03 4.15 6.65
C LEU A 33 -1.13 5.67 6.79
N HIS A 34 -0.43 6.25 7.78
CA HIS A 34 -0.41 7.71 7.93
C HIS A 34 0.27 8.41 6.74
N THR A 35 1.47 7.94 6.37
CA THR A 35 2.26 8.55 5.29
C THR A 35 1.52 8.52 3.96
N SER A 36 0.89 7.40 3.62
CA SER A 36 0.13 7.25 2.38
C SER A 36 -1.10 8.18 2.33
N ALA A 37 -1.77 8.43 3.46
CA ALA A 37 -2.87 9.38 3.53
C ALA A 37 -2.39 10.81 3.25
N VAL A 38 -1.25 11.22 3.81
CA VAL A 38 -0.65 12.54 3.56
C VAL A 38 -0.23 12.68 2.09
N LEU A 39 0.41 11.66 1.51
CA LEU A 39 0.80 11.65 0.10
C LEU A 39 -0.41 11.74 -0.82
N ALA A 40 -1.49 11.00 -0.53
CA ALA A 40 -2.73 11.08 -1.29
C ALA A 40 -3.37 12.46 -1.22
N LEU A 41 -3.37 13.11 -0.04
CA LEU A 41 -3.83 14.48 0.10
C LEU A 41 -3.03 15.43 -0.81
N VAL A 42 -1.70 15.43 -0.68
CA VAL A 42 -0.81 16.30 -1.45
C VAL A 42 -0.97 16.07 -2.96
N ALA A 43 -1.02 14.82 -3.40
CA ALA A 43 -1.22 14.47 -4.80
C ALA A 43 -2.59 14.94 -5.32
N ASN A 44 -3.64 14.80 -4.52
CA ASN A 44 -4.98 15.27 -4.89
C ASN A 44 -5.11 16.78 -4.92
N THR A 45 -4.36 17.52 -4.10
CA THR A 45 -4.32 18.98 -4.17
C THR A 45 -3.77 19.47 -5.51
N HIS A 46 -2.83 18.73 -6.11
CA HIS A 46 -2.15 19.11 -7.35
C HIS A 46 -2.72 18.42 -8.60
N ARG A 47 -3.70 17.53 -8.49
CA ARG A 47 -4.24 16.80 -9.65
C ARG A 47 -5.20 17.67 -10.46
N ASP A 48 -5.25 17.43 -11.77
CA ASP A 48 -6.34 17.91 -12.64
C ASP A 48 -7.49 16.89 -12.65
N PRO A 49 -8.69 17.23 -12.11
CA PRO A 49 -9.82 16.32 -12.06
C PRO A 49 -10.38 15.89 -13.43
N ARG A 50 -10.09 16.64 -14.50
CA ARG A 50 -10.55 16.30 -15.85
C ARG A 50 -9.66 15.27 -16.54
N ARG A 51 -8.40 15.15 -16.11
CA ARG A 51 -7.40 14.26 -16.70
C ARG A 51 -7.22 12.96 -15.91
N ARG A 52 -7.48 12.99 -14.59
CA ARG A 52 -7.22 11.83 -13.73
C ARG A 52 -8.20 11.74 -12.57
N SER A 53 -8.56 10.51 -12.25
CA SER A 53 -9.26 10.17 -11.00
C SER A 53 -8.44 10.58 -9.77
N ALA A 54 -9.12 10.70 -8.62
CA ALA A 54 -8.47 10.97 -7.35
C ALA A 54 -7.53 9.82 -6.95
N PHE A 55 -6.37 10.18 -6.41
CA PHE A 55 -5.47 9.23 -5.78
C PHE A 55 -6.03 8.78 -4.44
N ARG A 56 -5.85 7.51 -4.11
CA ARG A 56 -6.22 6.93 -2.81
C ARG A 56 -4.95 6.64 -2.02
N PRO A 57 -5.01 6.57 -0.67
CA PRO A 57 -3.86 6.18 0.14
C PRO A 57 -3.25 4.85 -0.32
N GLN A 58 -4.09 3.87 -0.69
CA GLN A 58 -3.65 2.55 -1.16
C GLN A 58 -2.79 2.60 -2.43
N ASP A 59 -2.82 3.69 -3.20
CA ASP A 59 -2.00 3.84 -4.40
C ASP A 59 -0.53 4.12 -4.04
N PHE A 60 -0.26 4.59 -2.82
CA PHE A 60 1.08 4.91 -2.30
C PHE A 60 1.60 3.92 -1.24
N ASP A 61 0.71 3.18 -0.58
CA ASP A 61 1.08 2.24 0.49
C ASP A 61 1.77 0.97 -0.08
N PRO A 62 3.03 0.67 0.34
CA PRO A 62 3.76 -0.50 -0.13
C PRO A 62 3.26 -1.83 0.45
N PHE A 63 2.48 -1.81 1.53
CA PHE A 63 1.94 -3.01 2.18
C PHE A 63 0.59 -3.45 1.62
N VAL A 64 0.00 -2.66 0.70
CA VAL A 64 -1.23 -3.06 0.01
C VAL A 64 -0.91 -4.09 -1.06
N GLU A 65 -1.50 -5.27 -0.93
CA GLU A 65 -1.48 -6.28 -1.99
C GLU A 65 -2.22 -5.77 -3.22
N ARG A 66 -1.50 -5.63 -4.33
CA ARG A 66 -2.08 -5.25 -5.62
C ARG A 66 -2.53 -6.52 -6.33
N THR A 67 -3.84 -6.76 -6.38
CA THR A 67 -4.38 -7.82 -7.23
C THR A 67 -4.13 -7.43 -8.68
N PRO A 68 -3.33 -8.21 -9.44
CA PRO A 68 -3.16 -7.94 -10.86
C PRO A 68 -4.52 -8.06 -11.56
N PRO A 69 -4.78 -7.25 -12.60
CA PRO A 69 -6.00 -7.40 -13.36
C PRO A 69 -6.09 -8.85 -13.89
N PRO A 70 -7.30 -9.44 -13.92
CA PRO A 70 -7.46 -10.78 -14.44
C PRO A 70 -6.96 -10.83 -15.89
N LYS A 71 -6.21 -11.87 -16.22
CA LYS A 71 -5.74 -12.12 -17.59
C LYS A 71 -6.95 -12.49 -18.45
N ALA A 72 -7.51 -11.51 -19.15
CA ALA A 72 -8.61 -11.68 -20.09
C ALA A 72 -8.09 -11.62 -21.53
N ASP A 73 -8.60 -12.49 -22.40
CA ASP A 73 -8.36 -12.41 -23.85
C ASP A 73 -9.09 -11.18 -24.41
N VAL A 74 -8.41 -10.41 -25.26
CA VAL A 74 -8.94 -9.21 -25.93
C VAL A 74 -10.27 -9.48 -26.65
N ARG A 75 -10.52 -10.71 -27.08
CA ARG A 75 -11.80 -11.16 -27.68
C ARG A 75 -13.02 -10.91 -26.79
N ILE A 76 -12.87 -10.84 -25.46
CA ILE A 76 -13.95 -10.48 -24.52
C ILE A 76 -14.54 -9.09 -24.85
N LEU A 77 -13.71 -8.14 -25.30
CA LEU A 77 -14.18 -6.81 -25.64
C LEU A 77 -15.24 -6.84 -26.75
N LYS A 78 -15.09 -7.74 -27.74
CA LYS A 78 -16.09 -7.88 -28.82
C LYS A 78 -17.45 -8.34 -28.28
N ARG A 79 -17.46 -9.26 -27.30
CA ARG A 79 -18.69 -9.77 -26.68
C ARG A 79 -19.39 -8.73 -25.78
N VAL A 80 -18.63 -7.84 -25.14
CA VAL A 80 -19.17 -6.81 -24.23
C VAL A 80 -19.65 -5.57 -24.99
N PHE A 81 -18.92 -5.15 -26.03
CA PHE A 81 -19.14 -3.87 -26.70
C PHE A 81 -19.87 -3.96 -28.04
N VAL A 82 -20.02 -5.15 -28.63
CA VAL A 82 -20.79 -5.35 -29.86
C VAL A 82 -22.05 -6.15 -29.52
N LYS A 83 -23.22 -5.49 -29.56
CA LYS A 83 -24.49 -6.20 -29.69
C LYS A 83 -24.54 -6.81 -31.09
N GLU A 84 -25.04 -8.04 -31.17
CA GLU A 84 -25.30 -8.71 -32.45
C GLU A 84 -26.08 -7.82 -33.43
#